data_AF-A0A2N8ZMB8-F1
#
_entry.id   AF-A0A2N8ZMB8-F1
#
_cell.length_a   1.000
_cell.length_b   1.000
_cell.length_c   1.000
_cell.angle_alpha   90.00
_cell.angle_beta   90.00
_cell.angle_gamma   90.00
#
_symmetry.space_group_name_H-M   'P 1'
#
loop_
_entity.id
_entity.type
_entity.pdbx_description
1 polymer ?
#
loop_
_entity_poly.entity_id
_entity_poly.type
_entity_poly.pdbx_seq_one_letter_code
_entity_poly.pdbx_strand_id
1 'polypeptide(L)'
;MGGIALGSLIYGFMPTEFVAKVANGDNPFAVPVAAVIGIPLYIRAEAVIPLSAALAAKGMGLGAVMALIIGSAGASLTEVVLLKSIFKNQMIAAFLFVILSMAIGAGYSYGWLFG
;
A
#
# COMPACT_ATOMS: atom_id res chain seq x y z
N MET A 1 -20.96 -18.07 -1.89
CA MET A 1 -20.63 -17.89 -0.46
C MET A 1 -19.19 -18.30 -0.10
N GLY A 2 -18.58 -19.34 -0.67
CA GLY A 2 -17.18 -19.73 -0.37
C GLY A 2 -16.10 -18.74 -0.85
N GLY A 3 -16.34 -18.04 -1.97
CA GLY A 3 -15.43 -16.99 -2.46
C GLY A 3 -15.41 -15.71 -1.62
N ILE A 4 -16.49 -15.42 -0.88
CA ILE A 4 -16.57 -14.28 0.04
C ILE A 4 -15.83 -14.61 1.34
N ALA A 5 -15.82 -15.87 1.78
CA ALA A 5 -15.06 -16.33 2.93
C ALA A 5 -13.54 -16.35 2.69
N LEU A 6 -13.11 -16.75 1.48
CA LEU A 6 -11.71 -16.65 1.04
C LEU A 6 -11.31 -15.20 0.77
N GLY A 7 -12.22 -14.40 0.17
CA GLY A 7 -12.07 -12.95 0.05
C GLY A 7 -11.93 -12.28 1.41
N SER A 8 -12.71 -12.66 2.42
CA SER A 8 -12.60 -12.15 3.79
C SER A 8 -11.39 -12.71 4.54
N LEU A 9 -10.79 -13.82 4.10
CA LEU A 9 -9.52 -14.28 4.68
C LEU A 9 -8.33 -13.46 4.16
N ILE A 10 -8.41 -13.00 2.90
CA ILE A 10 -7.39 -12.13 2.26
C ILE A 10 -7.61 -10.65 2.67
N TYR A 11 -8.85 -10.19 2.81
CA TYR A 11 -9.20 -8.82 3.26
C TYR A 11 -9.28 -8.69 4.79
N GLY A 12 -9.72 -9.71 5.50
CA GLY A 12 -9.94 -9.69 6.96
C GLY A 12 -8.69 -9.89 7.79
N PHE A 13 -7.54 -10.13 7.15
CA PHE A 13 -6.24 -10.21 7.80
C PHE A 13 -5.35 -8.98 7.54
N MET A 14 -5.92 -7.88 7.02
CA MET A 14 -5.24 -6.59 7.14
C MET A 14 -5.54 -6.05 8.53
N PRO A 15 -4.57 -6.03 9.46
CA PRO A 15 -4.78 -5.46 10.77
C PRO A 15 -4.90 -3.95 10.60
N THR A 16 -6.10 -3.47 10.27
CA THR A 16 -6.36 -2.04 9.99
C THR A 16 -5.93 -1.18 11.17
N GLU A 17 -6.03 -1.71 12.38
CA GLU A 17 -5.55 -1.14 13.64
C GLU A 17 -4.02 -1.01 13.66
N PHE A 18 -3.29 -2.02 13.17
CA PHE A 18 -1.83 -1.97 13.08
C PHE A 18 -1.39 -0.99 11.99
N VAL A 19 -2.02 -1.03 10.82
CA VAL A 19 -1.70 -0.11 9.72
C VAL A 19 -1.99 1.33 10.14
N ALA A 20 -3.15 1.60 10.75
CA ALA A 20 -3.49 2.93 11.25
C ALA A 20 -2.55 3.39 12.39
N LYS A 21 -2.11 2.47 13.27
CA LYS A 21 -1.15 2.78 14.34
C LYS A 21 0.23 3.14 13.79
N VAL A 22 0.72 2.41 12.80
CA VAL A 22 2.06 2.60 12.24
C VAL A 22 2.07 3.72 11.20
N ALA A 23 0.95 4.00 10.54
CA ALA A 23 0.80 5.05 9.52
C ALA A 23 -0.07 6.23 9.99
N ASN A 24 -0.11 6.49 11.30
CA ASN A 24 -0.68 7.69 11.91
C ASN A 24 -0.02 8.95 11.30
N GLY A 25 -0.80 10.02 11.10
CA GLY A 25 -0.32 11.33 10.61
C GLY A 25 0.84 11.97 11.40
N ASP A 26 0.99 11.68 12.68
CA ASP A 26 2.09 12.16 13.53
C ASP A 26 3.40 11.39 13.31
N ASN A 27 3.36 10.24 12.59
CA ASN A 27 4.55 9.47 12.29
C ASN A 27 5.21 9.96 10.99
N PRO A 28 6.44 10.52 11.03
CA PRO A 28 7.14 10.96 9.82
C PRO A 28 7.45 9.82 8.85
N PHE A 29 7.49 8.56 9.33
CA PHE A 29 7.69 7.37 8.51
C PHE A 29 6.39 6.73 8.00
N ALA A 30 5.22 7.31 8.29
CA ALA A 30 3.92 6.77 7.87
C ALA A 30 3.86 6.52 6.36
N VAL A 31 4.37 7.46 5.57
CA VAL A 31 4.37 7.41 4.10
C VAL A 31 5.25 6.25 3.57
N PRO A 32 6.56 6.16 3.89
CA PRO A 32 7.38 5.01 3.49
C PRO A 32 6.84 3.66 3.96
N VAL A 33 6.34 3.59 5.20
CA VAL A 33 5.81 2.33 5.74
C VAL A 33 4.56 1.89 4.99
N ALA A 34 3.63 2.81 4.73
CA ALA A 34 2.42 2.52 3.96
C ALA A 34 2.74 2.08 2.52
N ALA A 35 3.72 2.70 1.86
CA ALA A 35 4.17 2.29 0.53
C ALA A 35 4.66 0.83 0.50
N VAL A 36 5.46 0.42 1.49
CA VAL A 36 5.98 -0.95 1.58
C VAL A 36 4.88 -1.94 1.97
N ILE A 37 4.01 -1.59 2.90
CA ILE A 37 2.88 -2.44 3.33
C ILE A 37 1.87 -2.65 2.19
N GLY A 38 1.70 -1.68 1.29
CA GLY A 38 0.79 -1.80 0.15
C GLY A 38 1.12 -3.00 -0.75
N ILE A 39 2.40 -3.22 -1.04
CA ILE A 39 2.92 -4.26 -1.93
C ILE A 39 2.37 -5.67 -1.63
N PRO A 40 2.56 -6.23 -0.41
CA PRO A 40 2.06 -7.55 -0.07
C PRO A 40 0.54 -7.63 0.03
N LEU A 41 -0.15 -6.51 0.27
CA LEU A 41 -1.61 -6.51 0.43
C LEU A 41 -2.36 -6.69 -0.90
N TYR A 42 -1.73 -6.34 -2.03
CA TYR A 42 -2.28 -6.49 -3.39
C TYR A 42 -3.77 -6.16 -3.47
N ILE A 43 -4.11 -4.91 -3.16
CA ILE A 43 -5.50 -4.47 -3.13
C ILE A 43 -5.89 -4.04 -4.54
N ARG A 44 -6.98 -4.59 -5.06
CA ARG A 44 -7.51 -4.17 -6.35
C ARG A 44 -8.01 -2.73 -6.28
N ALA A 45 -7.91 -2.00 -7.38
CA ALA A 45 -8.25 -0.58 -7.46
C ALA A 45 -9.70 -0.28 -7.01
N GLU A 46 -10.66 -1.19 -7.27
CA GLU A 46 -12.05 -0.98 -6.87
C GLU A 46 -12.25 -1.06 -5.34
N ALA A 47 -11.45 -1.87 -4.67
CA ALA A 47 -11.51 -2.06 -3.22
C ALA A 47 -10.61 -1.08 -2.45
N VAL A 48 -9.57 -0.54 -3.10
CA VAL A 48 -8.61 0.36 -2.43
C VAL A 48 -9.24 1.70 -2.07
N ILE A 49 -10.17 2.21 -2.88
CA ILE A 49 -10.85 3.49 -2.62
C ILE A 49 -11.67 3.46 -1.31
N PRO A 50 -12.64 2.54 -1.12
CA PRO A 50 -13.41 2.49 0.12
C PRO A 50 -12.56 2.12 1.33
N LEU A 51 -11.56 1.25 1.17
CA LEU A 51 -10.61 0.93 2.24
C LEU A 51 -9.81 2.17 2.68
N SER A 52 -9.33 2.95 1.72
CA SER A 52 -8.57 4.18 1.96
C SER A 52 -9.39 5.19 2.75
N ALA A 53 -10.67 5.34 2.42
CA ALA A 53 -11.60 6.19 3.20
C ALA A 53 -11.77 5.68 4.64
N ALA A 54 -11.91 4.37 4.84
CA ALA A 54 -12.03 3.78 6.17
C ALA A 54 -10.76 3.94 7.03
N LEU A 55 -9.57 3.82 6.43
CA LEU A 55 -8.29 4.02 7.11
C LEU A 55 -8.04 5.48 7.45
N ALA A 56 -8.37 6.41 6.54
CA ALA A 56 -8.34 7.85 6.82
C ALA A 56 -9.26 8.21 7.99
N ALA A 57 -10.49 7.65 8.03
CA ALA A 57 -11.41 7.84 9.15
C ALA A 57 -10.89 7.26 10.48
N LYS A 58 -9.97 6.28 10.44
CA LYS A 58 -9.25 5.74 11.61
C LYS A 58 -7.98 6.54 11.97
N GLY A 59 -7.74 7.69 11.35
CA GLY A 59 -6.61 8.57 11.67
C GLY A 59 -5.31 8.26 10.92
N MET A 60 -5.35 7.42 9.89
CA MET A 60 -4.22 7.26 8.98
C MET A 60 -3.97 8.57 8.21
N GLY A 61 -2.71 9.01 8.13
CA GLY A 61 -2.38 10.25 7.44
C GLY A 61 -2.72 10.19 5.95
N LEU A 62 -3.26 11.27 5.39
CA LEU A 62 -3.68 11.36 3.99
C LEU A 62 -2.54 11.02 3.00
N GLY A 63 -1.33 11.49 3.27
CA GLY A 63 -0.15 11.13 2.49
C GLY A 63 0.18 9.63 2.55
N ALA A 64 0.02 9.01 3.72
CA ALA A 64 0.23 7.58 3.88
C ALA A 64 -0.85 6.76 3.17
N VAL A 65 -2.09 7.25 3.13
CA VAL A 65 -3.17 6.65 2.34
C VAL A 65 -2.81 6.65 0.85
N MET A 66 -2.32 7.77 0.31
CA MET A 66 -1.86 7.82 -1.08
C MET A 66 -0.70 6.86 -1.35
N ALA A 67 0.27 6.80 -0.45
CA ALA A 67 1.39 5.87 -0.55
C ALA A 67 0.93 4.40 -0.54
N LEU A 68 -0.05 4.06 0.29
CA LEU A 68 -0.67 2.72 0.33
C LEU A 68 -1.33 2.36 -1.01
N ILE A 69 -2.13 3.27 -1.57
CA ILE A 69 -2.81 3.07 -2.85
C ILE A 69 -1.78 2.76 -3.94
N ILE A 70 -0.77 3.61 -4.09
CA ILE A 70 0.26 3.46 -5.13
C ILE A 70 1.09 2.20 -4.89
N GLY A 71 1.50 1.92 -3.66
CA GLY A 71 2.27 0.71 -3.33
C GLY A 71 1.50 -0.56 -3.66
N SER A 72 0.23 -0.61 -3.29
CA SER A 72 -0.64 -1.79 -3.50
C SER A 72 -1.00 -2.06 -4.96
N ALA A 73 -1.18 -1.01 -5.75
CA ALA A 73 -1.51 -1.12 -7.17
C ALA A 73 -0.26 -1.22 -8.05
N GLY A 74 0.84 -0.58 -7.65
CA GLY A 74 2.05 -0.46 -8.43
C GLY A 74 2.93 -1.72 -8.40
N ALA A 75 3.21 -2.26 -7.21
CA ALA A 75 4.09 -3.42 -7.07
C ALA A 75 3.33 -4.55 -6.36
N SER A 76 2.44 -5.23 -7.09
CA SER A 76 1.70 -6.34 -6.50
C SER A 76 2.59 -7.54 -6.20
N LEU A 77 2.31 -8.25 -5.10
CA LEU A 77 3.07 -9.45 -4.73
C LEU A 77 3.13 -10.49 -5.86
N THR A 78 2.00 -10.72 -6.53
CA THR A 78 1.89 -11.68 -7.64
C THR A 78 2.78 -11.29 -8.82
N GLU A 79 2.85 -10.00 -9.14
CA GLU A 79 3.66 -9.46 -10.24
C GLU A 79 5.15 -9.46 -9.91
N VAL A 80 5.53 -9.15 -8.67
CA VAL A 80 6.92 -9.29 -8.20
C VAL A 80 7.38 -10.76 -8.28
N VAL A 81 6.52 -11.71 -7.89
CA VAL A 81 6.81 -13.15 -7.99
C VAL A 81 6.95 -13.57 -9.45
N LEU A 82 6.03 -13.15 -10.33
CA LEU A 82 6.08 -13.43 -11.76
C LEU A 82 7.36 -12.87 -12.40
N LEU A 83 7.65 -11.59 -12.18
CA LEU A 83 8.83 -10.93 -12.72
C LEU A 83 10.12 -11.60 -12.23
N LYS A 84 10.18 -12.04 -10.97
CA LYS A 84 11.36 -12.73 -10.43
C LYS A 84 11.64 -14.07 -11.14
N SER A 85 10.63 -14.73 -11.71
CA SER A 85 10.84 -15.96 -12.49
C SER A 85 11.49 -15.71 -13.87
N ILE A 86 11.41 -14.48 -14.38
CA ILE A 86 11.86 -14.09 -15.73
C ILE A 86 13.12 -13.21 -15.68
N PHE A 87 13.21 -12.34 -14.68
CA PHE A 87 14.24 -11.30 -14.57
C PHE A 87 15.23 -11.59 -13.44
N LYS A 88 16.44 -11.02 -13.58
CA LYS A 88 17.47 -11.03 -12.52
C LYS A 88 17.04 -10.18 -11.33
N ASN A 89 17.51 -10.53 -10.14
CA ASN A 89 17.21 -9.80 -8.89
C ASN A 89 17.49 -8.29 -8.97
N GLN A 90 18.50 -7.86 -9.75
CA GLN A 90 18.82 -6.45 -9.97
C GLN A 90 17.66 -5.68 -10.63
N MET A 91 16.95 -6.30 -11.58
CA MET A 91 15.81 -5.70 -12.26
C MET A 91 14.60 -5.59 -11.33
N ILE A 92 14.39 -6.60 -10.48
CA ILE A 92 13.31 -6.57 -9.47
C ILE A 92 13.58 -5.47 -8.45
N ALA A 93 14.83 -5.33 -8.00
CA ALA A 93 15.21 -4.25 -7.10
C ALA A 93 14.99 -2.87 -7.74
N ALA A 94 15.36 -2.69 -9.00
CA ALA A 94 15.11 -1.44 -9.73
C ALA A 94 13.61 -1.15 -9.89
N PHE A 95 12.81 -2.17 -10.23
CA PHE A 95 11.35 -2.05 -10.32
C PHE A 95 10.74 -1.59 -8.98
N LEU A 96 11.05 -2.29 -7.89
CA LEU A 96 10.55 -1.95 -6.55
C LEU A 96 11.02 -0.56 -6.13
N PHE A 97 12.27 -0.20 -6.43
CA PHE A 97 12.82 1.12 -6.11
C PHE A 97 12.03 2.23 -6.81
N VAL A 98 11.75 2.08 -8.11
CA VAL A 98 10.96 3.07 -8.86
C VAL A 98 9.58 3.22 -8.23
N ILE A 99 8.87 2.12 -7.96
CA ILE A 99 7.51 2.18 -7.41
C ILE A 99 7.48 2.76 -6.01
N LEU A 100 8.40 2.34 -5.13
CA LEU A 100 8.51 2.89 -3.78
C LEU A 100 8.87 4.39 -3.83
N SER A 101 9.77 4.80 -4.73
CA SER A 101 10.12 6.22 -4.87
C SER A 101 8.93 7.06 -5.33
N MET A 102 8.12 6.55 -6.27
CA MET A 102 6.89 7.23 -6.72
C MET A 102 5.84 7.26 -5.61
N ALA A 103 5.61 6.15 -4.91
CA ALA A 103 4.65 6.08 -3.82
C ALA A 103 5.01 7.03 -2.67
N ILE A 104 6.29 7.08 -2.29
CA ILE A 104 6.79 7.96 -1.22
C ILE A 104 6.73 9.42 -1.66
N GLY A 105 7.19 9.73 -2.87
CA GLY A 105 7.18 11.09 -3.41
C GLY A 105 5.76 11.64 -3.53
N ALA A 106 4.83 10.84 -4.06
CA ALA A 106 3.43 11.20 -4.15
C ALA A 106 2.74 11.29 -2.78
N GLY A 107 3.08 10.39 -1.85
CA GLY A 107 2.54 10.41 -0.50
C GLY A 107 2.92 11.67 0.26
N TYR A 108 4.20 12.06 0.24
CA TYR A 108 4.64 13.30 0.87
C TYR A 108 4.11 14.54 0.16
N SER A 109 4.07 14.56 -1.18
CA SER A 109 3.52 15.72 -1.91
C SER A 109 2.03 15.91 -1.63
N TYR A 110 1.26 14.82 -1.61
CA TYR A 110 -0.16 14.86 -1.25
C TYR A 110 -0.37 15.29 0.21
N GLY A 111 0.41 14.73 1.13
CA GLY A 111 0.39 15.14 2.53
C GLY A 111 0.71 16.62 2.72
N TRP A 112 1.65 17.17 1.97
CA TRP A 112 2.01 18.60 2.04
C TRP A 112 0.98 19.53 1.41
N LEU A 113 0.27 19.08 0.36
CA LEU A 113 -0.74 19.89 -0.34
C LEU A 113 -2.10 19.92 0.36
N PHE A 114 -2.47 18.83 1.05
CA PHE A 114 -3.83 18.61 1.57
C PHE A 114 -3.90 18.27 3.06
N GLY A 115 -2.76 18.08 3.73
CA GLY A 115 -2.66 17.92 5.19
C GLY A 115 -2.46 19.25 5.89
#